data_AF-A0A7W2L6Y1-F1
#
_entry.id   AF-A0A7W2L6Y1-F1
#
_cell.length_a   1.000
_cell.length_b   1.000
_cell.length_c   1.000
_cell.angle_alpha   90.00
_cell.angle_beta   90.00
_cell.angle_gamma   90.00
#
_symmetry.space_group_name_H-M   'P 1'
#
loop_
_entity.id
_entity.type
_entity.pdbx_description
1 polymer ?
#
loop_
_entity_poly.entity_id
_entity_poly.type
_entity_poly.pdbx_seq_one_letter_code
_entity_poly.pdbx_strand_id
1 'polypeptide(L)'
;MADPSLALQEAIFTRLQTEVSCPIYDGAPLNADMPYVSIDREVSVNSTPISGRKRETRLLYLSVWSDAVGQAEVKCINGEVIAALDERPLPLEVGRAVSVRVIQSDAQRDADGV
;
A
#
# COMPACT_ATOMS: atom_id res chain seq x y z
N MET A 1 -1.79 -23.87 -7.01
CA MET A 1 -2.56 -22.71 -6.52
C MET A 1 -2.41 -21.63 -7.57
N ALA A 2 -3.51 -21.00 -8.00
CA ALA A 2 -3.42 -19.85 -8.89
C ALA A 2 -2.60 -18.73 -8.21
N ASP A 3 -1.95 -17.89 -9.02
CA ASP A 3 -1.16 -16.76 -8.52
C ASP A 3 -2.09 -15.76 -7.81
N PRO A 4 -1.88 -15.45 -6.51
CA PRO A 4 -2.72 -14.52 -5.77
C PRO A 4 -2.35 -13.03 -6.01
N SER A 5 -1.38 -12.74 -6.88
CA SER A 5 -0.89 -11.37 -7.15
C SER A 5 -1.99 -10.36 -7.44
N LEU A 6 -2.86 -10.66 -8.42
CA LEU A 6 -3.96 -9.78 -8.79
C LEU A 6 -4.98 -9.62 -7.66
N ALA A 7 -5.39 -10.72 -7.03
CA ALA A 7 -6.36 -10.69 -5.93
C ALA A 7 -5.84 -9.89 -4.71
N LEU A 8 -4.51 -9.89 -4.48
CA LEU A 8 -3.88 -9.04 -3.48
C LEU A 8 -4.00 -7.57 -3.84
N GLN A 9 -3.68 -7.20 -5.08
CA GLN A 9 -3.76 -5.82 -5.57
C GLN A 9 -5.20 -5.27 -5.43
N GLU A 10 -6.19 -6.03 -5.89
CA GLU A 10 -7.61 -5.66 -5.79
C GLU A 10 -8.08 -5.47 -4.34
N ALA A 11 -7.68 -6.38 -3.45
CA ALA A 11 -8.07 -6.32 -2.04
C ALA A 11 -7.45 -5.10 -1.32
N ILE A 12 -6.20 -4.75 -1.64
CA ILE A 12 -5.53 -3.58 -1.08
C ILE A 12 -6.16 -2.30 -1.62
N PHE A 13 -6.33 -2.20 -2.94
CA PHE A 13 -6.94 -1.05 -3.59
C PHE A 13 -8.34 -0.77 -3.04
N THR A 14 -9.20 -1.80 -2.98
CA THR A 14 -10.56 -1.69 -2.45
C THR A 14 -10.57 -1.20 -1.00
N ARG A 15 -9.67 -1.73 -0.17
CA ARG A 15 -9.58 -1.33 1.23
C ARG A 15 -9.16 0.12 1.39
N LEU A 16 -8.06 0.50 0.74
CA LEU A 16 -7.55 1.86 0.83
C LEU A 16 -8.61 2.85 0.32
N GLN A 17 -9.29 2.53 -0.79
CA GLN A 17 -10.34 3.37 -1.34
C GLN A 17 -11.56 3.52 -0.41
N THR A 18 -11.79 2.55 0.47
CA THR A 18 -12.90 2.60 1.45
C THR A 18 -12.52 3.37 2.71
N GLU A 19 -11.26 3.29 3.14
CA GLU A 19 -10.86 3.66 4.50
C GLU A 19 -9.91 4.86 4.59
N VAL A 20 -9.29 5.27 3.48
CA VAL A 20 -8.40 6.44 3.42
C VAL A 20 -9.15 7.61 2.79
N SER A 21 -8.93 8.82 3.31
CA SER A 21 -9.73 9.99 3.00
C SER A 21 -9.51 10.57 1.61
N CYS A 22 -8.43 10.18 0.92
CA CYS A 22 -8.03 10.73 -0.38
C CYS A 22 -8.05 9.69 -1.50
N PRO A 23 -8.04 10.11 -2.78
CA PRO A 23 -8.01 9.20 -3.92
C PRO A 23 -6.82 8.22 -3.86
N ILE A 24 -7.10 6.98 -4.24
CA ILE A 24 -6.11 5.91 -4.36
C ILE A 24 -5.92 5.59 -5.84
N TYR A 25 -4.67 5.53 -6.28
CA TYR A 25 -4.30 5.20 -7.64
C TYR A 25 -3.36 4.00 -7.69
N ASP A 26 -3.50 3.20 -8.74
CA ASP A 26 -2.53 2.18 -9.16
C ASP A 26 -1.72 2.76 -10.32
N GLY A 27 -0.74 3.61 -9.97
CA GLY A 27 -0.10 4.54 -10.90
C GLY A 27 -0.94 5.82 -11.07
N ALA A 28 -0.62 6.85 -10.29
CA ALA A 28 -1.28 8.15 -10.39
C ALA A 28 -1.06 8.82 -11.75
N PRO A 29 -2.08 9.51 -12.32
CA PRO A 29 -1.91 10.37 -13.49
C PRO A 29 -0.87 11.46 -13.24
N LEU A 30 -0.17 11.90 -14.30
CA LEU A 30 0.88 12.92 -14.21
C LEU A 30 0.42 14.23 -13.52
N ASN A 31 -0.84 14.61 -13.72
CA ASN A 31 -1.44 15.83 -13.16
C ASN A 31 -2.59 15.49 -12.21
N ALA A 32 -2.44 14.44 -11.39
CA ALA A 32 -3.43 14.11 -10.37
C ALA A 32 -3.50 15.21 -9.32
N ASP A 33 -4.72 15.61 -8.95
CA ASP A 33 -4.95 16.57 -7.88
C ASP A 33 -4.50 15.99 -6.53
N MET A 34 -3.82 16.80 -5.73
CA MET A 34 -3.32 16.41 -4.40
C MET A 34 -4.31 16.81 -3.29
N PRO A 35 -4.38 16.06 -2.17
CA PRO A 35 -3.55 14.88 -1.86
C PRO A 35 -4.07 13.57 -2.47
N TYR A 36 -3.19 12.60 -2.67
CA TYR A 36 -3.54 11.24 -3.10
C TYR A 36 -2.55 10.20 -2.59
N VAL A 37 -2.94 8.92 -2.64
CA VAL A 37 -2.04 7.77 -2.43
C VAL A 37 -1.84 7.03 -3.74
N SER A 38 -0.61 6.67 -4.06
CA SER A 38 -0.26 5.82 -5.21
C SER A 38 0.36 4.51 -4.75
N ILE A 39 -0.04 3.40 -5.37
CA ILE A 39 0.61 2.10 -5.26
C ILE A 39 1.69 2.05 -6.35
N ASP A 40 2.97 2.18 -6.00
CA ASP A 40 4.01 2.45 -6.99
C ASP A 40 4.83 1.22 -7.39
N ARG A 41 5.03 0.32 -6.44
CA ARG A 41 5.94 -0.81 -6.63
C ARG A 41 5.58 -1.99 -5.77
N GLU A 42 5.66 -3.17 -6.37
CA GLU A 42 5.66 -4.44 -5.67
C GLU A 42 7.01 -5.15 -5.85
N VAL A 43 7.52 -5.74 -4.78
CA VAL A 43 8.64 -6.69 -4.81
C VAL A 43 8.18 -8.01 -4.21
N SER A 44 8.11 -9.05 -5.04
CA SER A 44 7.79 -10.41 -4.61
C SER A 44 9.06 -11.22 -4.34
N VAL A 45 9.10 -11.86 -3.17
CA VAL A 45 10.18 -12.76 -2.74
C VAL A 45 9.58 -14.12 -2.41
N ASN A 46 10.12 -15.17 -3.01
CA ASN A 46 9.76 -16.54 -2.64
C ASN A 46 10.20 -16.82 -1.20
N SER A 47 9.23 -17.13 -0.33
CA SER A 47 9.44 -17.50 1.07
C SER A 47 8.92 -18.92 1.35
N THR A 48 8.85 -19.75 0.31
CA THR A 48 8.41 -21.14 0.39
C THR A 48 9.41 -21.95 1.22
N PRO A 49 8.97 -22.65 2.28
CA PRO A 49 9.83 -23.53 3.06
C PRO A 49 10.22 -24.79 2.27
N ILE A 50 11.30 -25.47 2.70
CA ILE A 50 11.75 -26.75 2.13
C ILE A 50 10.62 -27.80 2.14
N SER A 51 9.85 -27.83 3.24
CA SER A 51 8.63 -28.63 3.35
C SER A 51 7.44 -27.72 3.68
N GLY A 52 6.31 -27.93 3.00
CA GLY A 52 5.09 -27.17 3.24
C GLY A 52 4.48 -26.59 1.96
N ARG A 53 3.68 -25.54 2.13
CA ARG A 53 2.94 -24.90 1.02
C ARG A 53 3.74 -23.74 0.45
N LYS A 54 3.57 -23.49 -0.86
CA LYS A 54 4.11 -22.31 -1.54
C LYS A 54 3.73 -21.04 -0.79
N ARG A 55 4.71 -20.18 -0.51
CA ARG A 55 4.53 -18.90 0.16
C ARG A 55 5.41 -17.84 -0.50
N GLU A 56 4.88 -16.63 -0.57
CA GLU A 56 5.58 -15.46 -1.04
C GLU A 56 5.43 -14.35 -0.01
N THR A 57 6.46 -13.52 0.10
CA THR A 57 6.41 -12.25 0.82
C THR A 57 6.43 -11.16 -0.23
N ARG A 58 5.43 -10.28 -0.20
CA ARG A 58 5.33 -9.15 -1.13
C ARG A 58 5.49 -7.86 -0.35
N LEU A 59 6.46 -7.05 -0.76
CA LEU A 59 6.69 -5.72 -0.23
C LEU A 59 6.08 -4.72 -1.20
N LEU A 60 5.15 -3.91 -0.70
CA LEU A 60 4.47 -2.87 -1.45
C LEU A 60 4.96 -1.51 -1.00
N TYR A 61 5.23 -0.64 -1.96
CA TYR A 61 5.57 0.75 -1.74
C TYR A 61 4.34 1.60 -2.07
N LEU A 62 3.89 2.36 -1.08
CA LEU A 62 2.82 3.32 -1.19
C LEU A 62 3.42 4.72 -1.00
N SER A 63 3.11 5.64 -1.91
CA SER A 63 3.50 7.05 -1.77
C SER A 63 2.27 7.91 -1.52
N VAL A 64 2.38 8.80 -0.53
CA VAL A 64 1.39 9.83 -0.26
C VAL A 64 1.92 11.16 -0.78
N TRP A 65 1.16 11.80 -1.66
CA TRP A 65 1.49 13.11 -2.21
C TRP A 65 0.53 14.17 -1.68
N SER A 66 1.06 15.35 -1.42
CA SER A 66 0.36 16.49 -0.83
C SER A 66 1.07 17.78 -1.23
N ASP A 67 0.31 18.82 -1.54
CA ASP A 67 0.78 20.18 -1.80
C ASP A 67 0.72 21.08 -0.55
N ALA A 68 0.23 20.54 0.58
CA ALA A 68 0.10 21.28 1.82
C ALA A 68 1.46 21.68 2.39
N VAL A 69 1.53 22.90 2.95
CA VAL A 69 2.75 23.38 3.60
C VAL A 69 3.05 22.54 4.85
N GLY A 70 4.21 21.89 4.85
CA GLY A 70 4.67 21.07 5.97
C GLY A 70 4.46 19.59 5.72
N GLN A 71 4.23 18.82 6.80
CA GLN A 71 4.07 17.36 6.72
C GLN A 71 2.83 16.87 7.48
N ALA A 72 1.97 17.79 7.94
CA ALA A 72 0.83 17.43 8.77
C ALA A 72 -0.17 16.56 8.00
N GLU A 73 -0.55 16.97 6.78
CA GLU A 73 -1.49 16.24 5.94
C GLU A 73 -0.97 14.83 5.58
N VAL A 74 0.28 14.73 5.10
CA VAL A 74 0.91 13.44 4.79
C VAL A 74 0.97 12.53 6.01
N LYS A 75 1.31 13.05 7.21
CA LYS A 75 1.36 12.22 8.43
C LYS A 75 -0.02 11.74 8.87
N CYS A 76 -1.06 12.55 8.69
CA CYS A 76 -2.44 12.12 8.93
C CYS A 76 -2.83 10.98 7.98
N ILE A 77 -2.60 11.15 6.67
CA ILE A 77 -2.92 10.12 5.66
C ILE A 77 -2.10 8.84 5.87
N ASN A 78 -0.80 8.95 6.23
CA ASN A 78 0.00 7.79 6.62
C ASN A 78 -0.64 7.04 7.81
N GLY A 79 -1.18 7.77 8.79
CA GLY A 79 -1.91 7.20 9.91
C GLY A 79 -3.16 6.43 9.46
N GLU A 80 -3.91 6.94 8.49
CA GLU A 80 -5.07 6.26 7.90
C GLU A 80 -4.68 4.99 7.14
N VAL A 81 -3.62 5.05 6.32
CA VAL A 81 -3.08 3.89 5.60
C VAL A 81 -2.63 2.80 6.57
N ILE A 82 -1.92 3.19 7.65
CA ILE A 82 -1.52 2.26 8.72
C ILE A 82 -2.75 1.65 9.38
N ALA A 83 -3.73 2.46 9.77
CA ALA A 83 -4.95 1.97 10.39
C ALA A 83 -5.75 1.03 9.47
N ALA A 84 -5.71 1.24 8.16
CA ALA A 84 -6.37 0.40 7.16
C ALA A 84 -5.69 -0.97 6.98
N LEU A 85 -4.35 -1.03 7.03
CA LEU A 85 -3.60 -2.23 6.61
C LEU A 85 -2.92 -2.99 7.75
N ASP A 86 -2.37 -2.30 8.75
CA ASP A 86 -1.47 -2.92 9.72
C ASP A 86 -2.21 -3.89 10.65
N GLU A 87 -1.68 -5.12 10.74
CA GLU A 87 -2.22 -6.23 11.53
C GLU A 87 -3.71 -6.55 11.29
N ARG A 88 -4.27 -6.15 10.15
CA ARG A 88 -5.68 -6.39 9.81
C ARG A 88 -5.85 -7.53 8.81
N PRO A 89 -6.83 -8.42 9.01
CA PRO A 89 -7.16 -9.46 8.05
C PRO A 89 -7.45 -8.87 6.66
N LEU A 90 -6.86 -9.43 5.61
CA LEU A 90 -7.09 -9.04 4.22
C LEU A 90 -7.63 -10.24 3.44
N PRO A 91 -8.97 -10.36 3.28
CA PRO A 91 -9.55 -11.44 2.52
C PRO A 91 -9.18 -11.27 1.04
N LEU A 92 -8.74 -12.36 0.43
CA LEU A 92 -8.39 -12.42 -1.00
C LEU A 92 -9.33 -13.41 -1.68
N GLU A 93 -9.74 -13.12 -2.91
CA GLU A 93 -10.50 -14.07 -3.72
C GLU A 93 -9.65 -15.31 -4.07
N VAL A 94 -8.36 -15.09 -4.32
CA VAL A 94 -7.39 -16.15 -4.63
C VAL A 94 -6.29 -16.16 -3.57
N GLY A 95 -6.06 -17.32 -2.97
CA GLY A 95 -5.02 -17.51 -1.95
C GLY A 95 -5.44 -17.00 -0.58
N ARG A 96 -4.45 -16.58 0.23
CA ARG A 96 -4.69 -16.07 1.59
C ARG A 96 -3.56 -15.14 2.01
N ALA A 97 -3.90 -13.93 2.44
CA ALA A 97 -2.98 -13.08 3.18
C ALA A 97 -2.81 -13.64 4.60
N VAL A 98 -1.60 -14.11 4.93
CA VAL A 98 -1.30 -14.69 6.25
C VAL A 98 -0.91 -13.61 7.24
N SER A 99 -0.28 -12.53 6.77
CA SER A 99 0.17 -11.41 7.56
C SER A 99 0.17 -10.18 6.68
N VAL A 100 -0.46 -9.11 7.14
CA VAL A 100 -0.39 -7.77 6.54
C VAL A 100 0.17 -6.87 7.62
N ARG A 101 1.26 -6.16 7.31
CA ARG A 101 1.94 -5.29 8.25
C ARG A 101 2.52 -4.10 7.53
N VAL A 102 2.47 -2.93 8.17
CA VAL A 102 3.23 -1.77 7.76
C VAL A 102 4.57 -1.81 8.49
N ILE A 103 5.65 -2.00 7.75
CA ILE A 103 6.98 -2.19 8.33
C ILE A 103 7.75 -0.88 8.51
N GLN A 104 7.37 0.15 7.75
CA GLN A 104 8.00 1.48 7.78
C GLN A 104 7.00 2.50 7.23
N SER A 105 7.03 3.70 7.80
CA SER A 105 6.40 4.91 7.25
C SER A 105 7.34 6.07 7.50
N ASP A 106 7.57 6.88 6.47
CA ASP A 106 8.32 8.13 6.55
C ASP A 106 7.55 9.25 5.85
N ALA A 107 7.99 10.48 6.11
CA ALA A 107 7.50 11.66 5.44
C ALA A 107 8.69 12.59 5.23
N GLN A 108 9.00 12.88 3.98
CA GLN A 108 10.03 13.83 3.59
C GLN A 108 9.43 14.88 2.68
N ARG A 109 10.08 16.03 2.61
CA ARG A 109 9.80 16.98 1.53
C ARG A 109 10.46 16.47 0.27
N ASP A 110 9.85 16.73 -0.87
CA ASP A 110 10.53 16.52 -2.13
C ASP A 110 11.79 17.39 -2.20
N ALA A 111 12.81 16.91 -2.91
CA ALA A 111 14.12 17.58 -3.00
C ALA A 111 13.99 18.99 -3.60
N ASP A 112 13.00 19.19 -4.47
CA ASP A 112 12.64 20.45 -5.07
C ASP A 112 11.78 21.33 -4.13
N GLY A 113 11.88 21.16 -2.81
CA GLY A 113 11.01 21.77 -1.78
C GLY A 113 11.10 23.30 -1.60
N VAL A 114 11.34 24.03 -2.69
CA VAL A 114 10.87 25.39 -3.03
C VAL A 114 10.02 25.32 -4.29
#